data_AF-A0A9D5YAS6-F1
#
_entry.id   AF-A0A9D5YAS6-F1
#
_cell.length_a   1.000
_cell.length_b   1.000
_cell.length_c   1.000
_cell.angle_alpha   90.00
_cell.angle_beta   90.00
_cell.angle_gamma   90.00
#
_symmetry.space_group_name_H-M   'P 1'
#
loop_
_entity.id
_entity.type
_entity.pdbx_description
1 polymer ?
#
loop_
_entity_poly.entity_id
_entity_poly.type
_entity_poly.pdbx_seq_one_letter_code
_entity_poly.pdbx_strand_id
1 'polypeptide(L)'
;MKKYVCAICGYVHEGNEAPEFCPQCKAPASKFNEQKVGETVWADEHVVGVANGVDPEIIEGLRANFTGECTEVGMYLAMARVAHREGYPEIGLYWEKAAYEEAEHAAKFAELLGEVVTDSTKKNLEMRVEAEAGACDGKKMLAARAKELGLDAIHDTVHEMAKDEARHGRAFEGLLKRYFG
;
A
#
# COMPACT_ATOMS: atom_id res chain seq x y z
N MET A 1 25.28 -19.38 28.52
CA MET A 1 23.86 -19.55 28.88
C MET A 1 23.08 -19.74 27.60
N LYS A 2 22.23 -20.76 27.51
CA LYS A 2 21.44 -21.03 26.30
C LYS A 2 20.15 -20.21 26.32
N LYS A 3 19.58 -19.96 25.15
CA LYS A 3 18.26 -19.31 25.01
C LYS A 3 17.27 -20.32 24.47
N TYR A 4 16.10 -20.39 25.10
CA TYR A 4 14.98 -21.24 24.69
C TYR A 4 13.79 -20.35 24.41
N VAL A 5 13.22 -20.43 23.20
CA VAL A 5 12.08 -19.61 22.79
C VAL A 5 10.84 -20.51 22.70
N CYS A 6 9.77 -20.14 23.39
CA CYS A 6 8.49 -20.80 23.29
C CYS A 6 7.88 -20.56 21.90
N ALA A 7 7.67 -21.62 21.13
CA ALA A 7 7.09 -21.57 19.79
C ALA A 7 5.60 -21.15 19.75
N ILE A 8 4.92 -21.09 20.90
CA ILE A 8 3.51 -20.70 20.99
C ILE A 8 3.33 -19.20 21.21
N CYS A 9 4.17 -18.60 22.07
CA CYS A 9 3.98 -17.21 22.49
C CYS A 9 5.24 -16.34 22.40
N GLY A 10 6.38 -16.90 21.98
CA GLY A 10 7.64 -16.16 21.85
C GLY A 10 8.38 -15.91 23.17
N TYR A 11 7.90 -16.41 24.31
CA TYR A 11 8.60 -16.25 25.59
C TYR A 11 10.04 -16.80 25.52
N VAL A 12 11.02 -15.98 25.88
CA VAL A 12 12.44 -16.34 25.89
C VAL A 12 12.88 -16.68 27.30
N HIS A 13 13.38 -17.91 27.49
CA HIS A 13 14.04 -18.35 28.71
C HIS A 13 15.55 -18.38 28.50
N GLU A 14 16.31 -17.78 29.40
CA GLU A 14 17.76 -17.91 29.43
C GLU A 14 18.16 -18.86 30.58
N GLY A 15 18.82 -19.98 30.25
CA GLY A 15 19.13 -21.03 31.21
C GLY A 15 19.99 -22.13 30.61
N ASN A 16 20.21 -23.21 31.36
CA ASN A 16 20.90 -24.40 30.85
C ASN A 16 19.95 -25.34 30.11
N GLU A 17 18.66 -25.32 30.46
CA GLU A 17 17.60 -26.17 29.92
C GLU A 17 16.29 -25.37 29.79
N ALA A 18 15.35 -25.85 28.96
CA ALA A 18 14.03 -25.24 28.84
C ALA A 18 13.17 -25.52 30.09
N PRO A 19 12.29 -24.58 30.52
CA PRO A 19 11.41 -24.83 31.66
C PRO A 19 10.36 -25.90 31.32
N GLU A 20 9.93 -26.67 32.32
CA GLU A 20 8.92 -27.73 32.16
C GLU A 20 7.61 -27.20 31.56
N PHE A 21 7.22 -25.99 31.96
CA PHE A 21 6.09 -25.24 31.41
C PHE A 21 6.48 -23.80 31.13
N CYS A 22 6.03 -23.27 29.99
CA CYS A 22 6.16 -21.86 29.68
C CYS A 22 5.45 -21.02 30.76
N PRO A 23 6.11 -20.07 31.41
CA PRO A 23 5.49 -19.28 32.48
C PRO A 23 4.33 -18.42 31.97
N GLN A 24 4.37 -18.04 30.68
CA GLN A 24 3.41 -17.14 30.05
C GLN A 24 2.18 -17.86 29.48
N CYS A 25 2.34 -18.88 28.63
CA CYS A 25 1.22 -19.56 27.97
C CYS A 25 0.97 -21.00 28.48
N LYS A 26 1.75 -21.46 29.47
CA LYS A 26 1.67 -22.82 30.05
C LYS A 26 1.91 -23.97 29.06
N ALA A 27 2.41 -23.67 27.85
CA ALA A 27 2.82 -24.71 26.91
C ALA A 27 3.95 -25.58 27.51
N PRO A 28 3.97 -26.90 27.23
CA PRO A 28 4.99 -27.80 27.76
C PRO A 28 6.38 -27.49 27.19
N ALA A 29 7.43 -27.97 27.86
CA ALA A 29 8.83 -27.86 27.45
C ALA A 29 9.08 -28.26 25.98
N SER A 30 8.31 -29.21 25.44
CA SER A 30 8.41 -29.67 24.04
C SER A 30 8.08 -28.59 23.00
N LYS A 31 7.54 -27.45 23.42
CA LYS A 31 7.30 -26.29 22.56
C LYS A 31 8.41 -25.24 22.62
N PHE A 32 9.51 -25.49 23.35
CA PHE A 32 10.67 -24.60 23.35
C PHE A 32 11.70 -25.01 22.31
N ASN A 33 12.14 -24.05 21.51
CA ASN A 33 13.25 -24.19 20.58
C ASN A 33 14.51 -23.56 21.16
N GLU A 34 15.63 -24.29 21.19
CA GLU A 34 16.93 -23.70 21.53
C GLU A 34 17.36 -22.77 20.39
N GLN A 35 17.56 -21.49 20.70
CA GLN A 35 18.00 -20.50 19.73
C GLN A 35 19.51 -20.65 19.52
N LYS A 36 19.91 -21.07 18.31
CA LYS A 36 21.32 -21.15 17.93
C LYS A 36 21.91 -19.73 17.90
N VAL A 37 23.05 -19.54 18.55
CA VAL A 37 23.73 -18.25 18.61
C VAL A 37 24.30 -17.90 17.23
N GLY A 38 23.95 -16.73 16.69
CA GLY A 38 24.61 -16.15 15.52
C GLY A 38 23.76 -16.05 14.25
N GLU A 39 22.58 -16.67 14.19
CA GLU A 39 21.69 -16.58 13.03
C GLU A 39 20.23 -16.36 13.48
N THR A 40 19.68 -15.20 13.12
CA THR A 40 18.23 -14.97 13.14
C THR A 40 17.70 -15.39 11.78
N VAL A 41 16.91 -16.47 11.75
CA VAL A 41 16.22 -16.94 10.54
C VAL A 41 14.73 -16.69 10.74
N TRP A 42 14.13 -15.91 9.84
CA TRP A 42 12.67 -15.74 9.79
C TRP A 42 12.06 -16.93 9.06
N ALA A 43 10.95 -17.47 9.60
CA ALA A 43 10.30 -18.63 9.02
C ALA A 43 9.57 -18.30 7.70
N ASP A 44 9.13 -17.04 7.56
CA ASP A 44 8.43 -16.50 6.39
C ASP A 44 8.47 -14.97 6.43
N GLU A 45 8.22 -14.32 5.28
CA GLU A 45 8.20 -12.86 5.11
C GLU A 45 7.08 -12.44 4.14
N HIS A 46 6.61 -11.20 4.24
CA HIS A 46 5.71 -10.65 3.22
C HIS A 46 6.47 -10.49 1.89
N VAL A 47 5.88 -10.98 0.80
CA VAL A 47 6.47 -10.92 -0.53
C VAL A 47 5.57 -10.12 -1.45
N VAL A 48 6.13 -9.05 -2.02
CA VAL A 48 5.50 -8.31 -3.12
C VAL A 48 5.68 -9.11 -4.41
N GLY A 49 4.61 -9.30 -5.18
CA GLY A 49 4.62 -10.07 -6.42
C GLY A 49 4.55 -11.58 -6.20
N VAL A 50 3.92 -12.05 -5.11
CA VAL A 50 3.76 -13.49 -4.84
C VAL A 50 2.94 -14.22 -5.93
N ALA A 51 2.13 -13.49 -6.71
CA ALA A 51 1.40 -14.06 -7.83
C ALA A 51 2.29 -14.28 -9.08
N ASN A 52 3.55 -13.83 -9.11
CA ASN A 52 4.41 -13.99 -10.27
C ASN A 52 4.58 -15.47 -10.65
N GLY A 53 4.25 -15.80 -11.90
CA GLY A 53 4.36 -17.16 -12.43
C GLY A 53 3.19 -18.09 -12.12
N VAL A 54 2.09 -17.57 -11.52
CA VAL A 54 0.83 -18.32 -11.43
C VAL A 54 0.07 -18.32 -12.78
N ASP A 55 -1.07 -18.99 -12.83
CA ASP A 55 -1.91 -19.10 -14.02
C ASP A 55 -2.22 -17.71 -14.63
N PRO A 56 -2.00 -17.50 -15.95
CA PRO A 56 -2.30 -16.24 -16.62
C PRO A 56 -3.75 -15.77 -16.48
N GLU A 57 -4.72 -16.69 -16.42
CA GLU A 57 -6.13 -16.34 -16.20
C GLU A 57 -6.33 -15.75 -14.81
N ILE A 58 -5.65 -16.29 -13.79
CA ILE A 58 -5.67 -15.75 -12.43
C ILE A 58 -5.02 -14.37 -12.41
N ILE A 59 -3.86 -14.20 -13.05
CA ILE A 59 -3.19 -12.89 -13.13
C ILE A 59 -4.10 -11.84 -13.76
N GLU A 60 -4.76 -12.16 -14.87
CA GLU A 60 -5.67 -11.23 -15.53
C GLU A 60 -6.88 -10.90 -14.65
N GLY A 61 -7.42 -11.91 -13.95
CA GLY A 61 -8.44 -11.69 -12.93
C GLY A 61 -7.98 -10.72 -11.84
N LEU A 62 -6.76 -10.87 -11.32
CA LEU A 62 -6.21 -9.97 -10.29
C LEU A 62 -6.04 -8.53 -10.83
N ARG A 63 -5.58 -8.35 -12.07
CA ARG A 63 -5.46 -7.04 -12.72
C ARG A 63 -6.81 -6.37 -12.94
N ALA A 64 -7.80 -7.13 -13.39
CA ALA A 64 -9.15 -6.65 -13.58
C ALA A 64 -9.76 -6.18 -12.26
N ASN A 65 -9.57 -6.95 -11.17
CA ASN A 65 -10.00 -6.54 -9.84
C ASN A 65 -9.24 -5.31 -9.36
N PHE A 66 -7.91 -5.25 -9.46
CA PHE A 66 -7.14 -4.05 -9.11
C PHE A 66 -7.69 -2.78 -9.79
N THR A 67 -8.00 -2.88 -11.08
CA THR A 67 -8.58 -1.76 -11.86
C THR A 67 -9.99 -1.42 -11.40
N GLY A 68 -10.81 -2.44 -11.13
CA GLY A 68 -12.17 -2.29 -10.60
C GLY A 68 -12.17 -1.56 -9.25
N GLU A 69 -11.41 -2.07 -8.29
CA GLU A 69 -11.28 -1.48 -6.95
C GLU A 69 -10.79 -0.03 -7.01
N CYS A 70 -9.74 0.26 -7.80
CA CYS A 70 -9.26 1.62 -8.00
C CYS A 70 -10.34 2.56 -8.60
N THR A 71 -11.21 2.03 -9.45
CA THR A 71 -12.33 2.78 -10.03
C THR A 71 -13.40 3.04 -8.96
N GLU A 72 -13.71 2.06 -8.12
CA GLU A 72 -14.68 2.20 -7.03
C GLU A 72 -14.24 3.23 -5.99
N VAL A 73 -12.96 3.29 -5.63
CA VAL A 73 -12.42 4.36 -4.76
C VAL A 73 -12.80 5.75 -5.30
N GLY A 74 -12.51 6.00 -6.58
CA GLY A 74 -12.84 7.29 -7.23
C GLY A 74 -14.34 7.55 -7.30
N MET A 75 -15.13 6.52 -7.62
CA MET A 75 -16.59 6.59 -7.70
C MET A 75 -17.22 6.89 -6.35
N TYR A 76 -16.86 6.18 -5.28
CA TYR A 76 -17.41 6.38 -3.96
C TYR A 76 -17.05 7.75 -3.38
N LEU A 77 -15.82 8.23 -3.56
CA LEU A 77 -15.46 9.61 -3.18
C LEU A 77 -16.27 10.67 -3.96
N ALA A 78 -16.56 10.41 -5.24
CA ALA A 78 -17.42 11.30 -6.03
C ALA A 78 -18.89 11.26 -5.55
N MET A 79 -19.42 10.06 -5.26
CA MET A 79 -20.77 9.88 -4.69
C MET A 79 -20.90 10.55 -3.33
N ALA A 80 -19.89 10.43 -2.46
CA ALA A 80 -19.86 11.13 -1.17
C ALA A 80 -19.99 12.65 -1.34
N ARG A 81 -19.27 13.23 -2.31
CA ARG A 81 -19.38 14.67 -2.64
C ARG A 81 -20.78 15.06 -3.11
N VAL A 82 -21.47 14.19 -3.85
CA VAL A 82 -22.87 14.42 -4.27
C VAL A 82 -23.78 14.37 -3.03
N ALA A 83 -23.67 13.34 -2.21
CA ALA A 83 -24.46 13.16 -0.99
C ALA A 83 -24.35 14.37 -0.05
N HIS A 84 -23.14 14.88 0.15
CA HIS A 84 -22.90 16.07 0.97
C HIS A 84 -23.59 17.32 0.40
N ARG A 85 -23.60 17.51 -0.93
CA ARG A 85 -24.28 18.65 -1.58
C ARG A 85 -25.80 18.55 -1.50
N GLU A 86 -26.33 17.34 -1.47
CA GLU A 86 -27.77 17.07 -1.30
C GLU A 86 -28.22 17.13 0.17
N GLY A 87 -27.28 17.24 1.11
CA GLY A 87 -27.58 17.33 2.55
C GLY A 87 -27.73 15.97 3.23
N TYR A 88 -27.12 14.91 2.70
CA TYR A 88 -27.10 13.55 3.25
C TYR A 88 -25.72 13.18 3.83
N PRO A 89 -25.32 13.76 5.00
CA PRO A 89 -23.98 13.57 5.54
C PRO A 89 -23.69 12.14 5.99
N GLU A 90 -24.67 11.43 6.55
CA GLU A 90 -24.47 10.04 6.99
C GLU A 90 -24.12 9.13 5.81
N ILE A 91 -24.81 9.29 4.68
CA ILE A 91 -24.54 8.49 3.49
C ILE A 91 -23.19 8.90 2.88
N GLY A 92 -22.90 10.20 2.83
CA GLY A 92 -21.61 10.73 2.40
C GLY A 92 -20.43 10.12 3.16
N LEU A 93 -20.51 10.09 4.49
CA LEU A 93 -19.50 9.49 5.36
C LEU A 93 -19.37 7.98 5.15
N TYR A 94 -20.48 7.28 4.89
CA TYR A 94 -20.42 5.84 4.60
C TYR A 94 -19.73 5.56 3.25
N TRP A 95 -20.00 6.38 2.21
CA TRP A 95 -19.28 6.27 0.93
C TRP A 95 -17.78 6.54 1.09
N GLU A 96 -17.38 7.50 1.91
CA GLU A 96 -15.96 7.72 2.23
C GLU A 96 -15.34 6.50 2.92
N LYS A 97 -16.06 5.89 3.87
CA LYS A 97 -15.62 4.66 4.54
C LYS A 97 -15.43 3.50 3.55
N ALA A 98 -16.40 3.28 2.66
CA ALA A 98 -16.33 2.27 1.62
C ALA A 98 -15.15 2.52 0.68
N ALA A 99 -14.91 3.78 0.27
CA ALA A 99 -13.76 4.13 -0.56
C ALA A 99 -12.40 3.75 0.08
N TYR A 100 -12.26 3.88 1.40
CA TYR A 100 -11.06 3.41 2.09
C TYR A 100 -10.94 1.89 2.15
N GLU A 101 -12.07 1.17 2.16
CA GLU A 101 -12.09 -0.30 2.13
C GLU A 101 -11.69 -0.81 0.73
N GLU A 102 -12.21 -0.21 -0.35
CA GLU A 102 -11.79 -0.58 -1.70
C GLU A 102 -10.34 -0.16 -1.99
N ALA A 103 -9.85 0.92 -1.39
CA ALA A 103 -8.44 1.29 -1.48
C ALA A 103 -7.53 0.22 -0.85
N GLU A 104 -7.97 -0.41 0.24
CA GLU A 104 -7.28 -1.53 0.89
C GLU A 104 -7.35 -2.80 0.02
N HIS A 105 -8.47 -3.06 -0.66
CA HIS A 105 -8.57 -4.16 -1.63
C HIS A 105 -7.61 -3.94 -2.82
N ALA A 106 -7.62 -2.75 -3.42
CA ALA A 106 -6.70 -2.37 -4.49
C ALA A 106 -5.23 -2.52 -4.07
N ALA A 107 -4.88 -2.09 -2.85
CA ALA A 107 -3.52 -2.22 -2.33
C ALA A 107 -3.08 -3.70 -2.27
N LYS A 108 -3.94 -4.60 -1.77
CA LYS A 108 -3.66 -6.05 -1.73
C LYS A 108 -3.48 -6.64 -3.12
N PHE A 109 -4.32 -6.28 -4.09
CA PHE A 109 -4.13 -6.74 -5.47
C PHE A 109 -2.82 -6.23 -6.07
N ALA A 110 -2.46 -4.97 -5.83
CA ALA A 110 -1.20 -4.40 -6.28
C ALA A 110 0.02 -5.11 -5.66
N GLU A 111 -0.04 -5.45 -4.36
CA GLU A 111 1.00 -6.21 -3.68
C GLU A 111 1.11 -7.65 -4.20
N LEU A 112 -0.02 -8.34 -4.42
CA LEU A 112 -0.03 -9.69 -4.98
C LEU A 112 0.61 -9.73 -6.36
N LEU A 113 0.28 -8.76 -7.22
CA LEU A 113 0.79 -8.62 -8.58
C LEU A 113 2.26 -8.16 -8.60
N GLY A 114 2.63 -7.18 -7.78
CA GLY A 114 3.97 -6.59 -7.78
C GLY A 114 4.32 -5.82 -9.06
N GLU A 115 3.32 -5.44 -9.86
CA GLU A 115 3.52 -4.80 -11.17
C GLU A 115 3.65 -3.27 -11.08
N VAL A 116 2.99 -2.66 -10.08
CA VAL A 116 2.93 -1.21 -9.87
C VAL A 116 3.62 -0.76 -8.59
N VAL A 117 4.16 -1.71 -7.82
CA VAL A 117 4.84 -1.51 -6.54
C VAL A 117 5.96 -2.54 -6.41
N THR A 118 7.03 -2.17 -5.71
CA THR A 118 8.18 -3.04 -5.41
C THR A 118 8.32 -3.24 -3.90
N ASP A 119 9.16 -4.19 -3.51
CA ASP A 119 9.58 -4.43 -2.12
C ASP A 119 10.56 -3.37 -1.56
N SER A 120 10.96 -2.38 -2.37
CA SER A 120 11.92 -1.35 -1.99
C SER A 120 11.26 0.03 -1.90
N THR A 121 11.23 0.59 -0.68
CA THR A 121 10.74 1.96 -0.45
C THR A 121 11.51 2.98 -1.29
N LYS A 122 12.83 2.81 -1.44
CA LYS A 122 13.65 3.68 -2.30
C LYS A 122 13.17 3.62 -3.75
N LYS A 123 13.00 2.41 -4.29
CA LYS A 123 12.58 2.23 -5.69
C LYS A 123 11.18 2.76 -5.92
N ASN A 124 10.26 2.53 -4.99
CA ASN A 124 8.90 3.07 -5.06
C ASN A 124 8.90 4.61 -5.07
N LEU A 125 9.75 5.26 -4.26
CA LEU A 125 9.89 6.72 -4.29
C LEU A 125 10.45 7.22 -5.62
N GLU A 126 11.49 6.58 -6.17
CA GLU A 126 12.05 6.90 -7.49
C GLU A 126 10.96 6.82 -8.58
N MET A 127 10.22 5.71 -8.61
CA MET A 127 9.11 5.51 -9.55
C MET A 127 8.02 6.58 -9.41
N ARG A 128 7.67 6.97 -8.18
CA ARG A 128 6.66 8.02 -7.96
C ARG A 128 7.16 9.40 -8.36
N VAL A 129 8.44 9.76 -8.13
CA VAL A 129 8.99 11.03 -8.62
C VAL A 129 8.85 11.15 -10.14
N GLU A 130 9.23 10.10 -10.87
CA GLU A 130 9.12 10.06 -12.34
C GLU A 130 7.65 10.09 -12.80
N ALA A 131 6.78 9.31 -12.15
CA ALA A 131 5.35 9.27 -12.48
C ALA A 131 4.66 10.63 -12.26
N GLU A 132 4.94 11.31 -11.15
CA GLU A 132 4.36 12.63 -10.86
C GLU A 132 4.82 13.69 -11.84
N ALA A 133 6.09 13.66 -12.26
CA ALA A 133 6.60 14.58 -13.28
C ALA A 133 5.88 14.37 -14.63
N GLY A 134 5.73 13.12 -15.08
CA GLY A 134 4.99 12.81 -16.30
C GLY A 134 3.50 13.16 -16.23
N ALA A 135 2.86 12.89 -15.08
CA ALA A 135 1.45 13.24 -14.85
C ALA A 135 1.22 14.76 -14.84
N CYS A 136 2.15 15.53 -14.25
CA CYS A 136 2.14 17.00 -14.28
C CYS A 136 2.13 17.52 -15.72
N ASP A 137 3.04 17.04 -16.56
CA ASP A 137 3.14 17.46 -17.96
C ASP A 137 1.88 17.09 -18.76
N GLY A 138 1.41 15.84 -18.62
CA GLY A 138 0.19 15.37 -19.28
C GLY A 138 -1.05 16.17 -18.88
N LYS A 139 -1.25 16.43 -17.58
CA LYS A 139 -2.37 17.24 -17.08
C LYS A 139 -2.27 18.69 -17.56
N LYS A 140 -1.07 19.27 -17.58
CA LYS A 140 -0.87 20.64 -18.11
C LYS A 140 -1.23 20.75 -19.59
N MET A 141 -0.83 19.77 -20.41
CA MET A 141 -1.21 19.72 -21.83
C MET A 141 -2.72 19.58 -22.02
N LEU A 142 -3.37 18.69 -21.25
CA LEU A 142 -4.81 18.51 -21.29
C LEU A 142 -5.57 19.78 -20.89
N ALA A 143 -5.13 20.45 -19.82
CA ALA A 143 -5.71 21.71 -19.39
C ALA A 143 -5.58 22.79 -20.49
N ALA A 144 -4.39 22.95 -21.08
CA ALA A 144 -4.18 23.89 -22.17
C ALA A 144 -5.13 23.62 -23.34
N ARG A 145 -5.29 22.35 -23.73
CA ARG A 145 -6.25 21.97 -24.78
C ARG A 145 -7.70 22.28 -24.41
N ALA A 146 -8.10 22.06 -23.17
CA ALA A 146 -9.43 22.42 -22.70
C ALA A 146 -9.65 23.94 -22.79
N LYS A 147 -8.63 24.75 -22.48
CA LYS A 147 -8.70 26.21 -22.58
C LYS A 147 -8.88 26.69 -24.03
N GLU A 148 -8.13 26.11 -24.97
CA GLU A 148 -8.27 26.41 -26.41
C GLU A 148 -9.69 26.14 -26.93
N LEU A 149 -10.37 25.15 -26.36
CA LEU A 149 -11.73 24.76 -26.71
C LEU A 149 -12.81 25.53 -25.92
N GLY A 150 -12.43 26.45 -25.04
CA GLY A 150 -13.36 27.21 -24.20
C GLY A 150 -14.02 26.38 -23.09
N LEU A 151 -13.42 25.25 -22.69
CA LEU A 151 -13.93 24.35 -21.66
C LEU A 151 -13.35 24.72 -20.28
N ASP A 152 -13.69 25.91 -19.79
CA ASP A 152 -13.04 26.54 -18.62
C ASP A 152 -13.12 25.69 -17.34
N ALA A 153 -14.27 25.07 -17.04
CA ALA A 153 -14.39 24.21 -15.85
C ALA A 153 -13.44 23.01 -15.87
N ILE A 154 -13.18 22.45 -17.06
CA ILE A 154 -12.23 21.34 -17.24
C ILE A 154 -10.80 21.87 -17.11
N HIS A 155 -10.48 22.98 -17.79
CA HIS A 155 -9.18 23.63 -17.67
C HIS A 155 -8.83 23.91 -16.22
N ASP A 156 -9.69 24.62 -15.49
CA ASP A 156 -9.40 25.09 -14.14
C ASP A 156 -9.15 23.91 -13.19
N THR A 157 -9.99 22.88 -13.27
CA THR A 157 -9.86 21.68 -12.43
C THR A 157 -8.57 20.91 -12.75
N VAL A 158 -8.31 20.61 -14.03
CA VAL A 158 -7.14 19.80 -14.43
C VAL A 158 -5.84 20.59 -14.25
N HIS A 159 -5.87 21.91 -14.42
CA HIS A 159 -4.71 22.77 -14.19
C HIS A 159 -4.31 22.81 -12.71
N GLU A 160 -5.27 22.88 -11.79
CA GLU A 160 -4.98 22.75 -10.36
C GLU A 160 -4.41 21.36 -10.03
N MET A 161 -4.96 20.28 -10.62
CA MET A 161 -4.39 18.94 -10.45
C MET A 161 -2.93 18.85 -10.95
N ALA A 162 -2.59 19.50 -12.07
CA ALA A 162 -1.20 19.54 -12.54
C ALA A 162 -0.23 20.18 -11.52
N LYS A 163 -0.69 21.20 -10.79
CA LYS A 163 0.09 21.81 -9.69
C LYS A 163 0.22 20.85 -8.50
N ASP A 164 -0.82 20.06 -8.23
CA ASP A 164 -0.77 19.03 -7.20
C ASP A 164 0.25 17.93 -7.52
N GLU A 165 0.32 17.44 -8.76
CA GLU A 165 1.37 16.47 -9.15
C GLU A 165 2.78 17.04 -8.95
N ALA A 166 2.99 18.30 -9.33
CA ALA A 166 4.28 18.96 -9.11
C ALA A 166 4.62 19.05 -7.60
N ARG A 167 3.61 19.28 -6.75
CA ARG A 167 3.77 19.29 -5.29
C ARG A 167 4.07 17.89 -4.76
N HIS A 168 3.37 16.85 -5.24
CA HIS A 168 3.60 15.46 -4.87
C HIS A 168 5.00 15.00 -5.27
N GLY A 169 5.40 15.24 -6.52
CA GLY A 169 6.74 14.92 -7.03
C GLY A 169 7.85 15.57 -6.21
N ARG A 170 7.74 16.86 -5.87
CA ARG A 170 8.70 17.55 -4.99
C ARG A 170 8.76 16.97 -3.58
N ALA A 171 7.61 16.55 -3.03
CA ALA A 171 7.56 15.91 -1.72
C ALA A 171 8.28 14.55 -1.76
N PHE A 172 8.01 13.72 -2.78
CA PHE A 172 8.66 12.43 -2.94
C PHE A 172 10.16 12.57 -3.21
N GLU A 173 10.58 13.52 -4.03
CA GLU A 173 11.99 13.84 -4.27
C GLU A 173 12.71 14.24 -2.98
N GLY A 174 12.07 15.10 -2.18
CA GLY A 174 12.59 15.50 -0.87
C GLY A 174 12.74 14.33 0.11
N LEU A 175 11.76 13.42 0.15
CA LEU A 175 11.82 12.20 0.97
C LEU A 175 12.90 11.25 0.48
N LEU A 176 13.00 11.02 -0.84
CA LEU A 176 14.02 10.18 -1.45
C LEU A 176 15.42 10.67 -1.09
N LYS A 177 15.68 11.98 -1.25
CA LYS A 177 16.95 12.58 -0.88
C LYS A 177 17.25 12.47 0.62
N ARG A 178 16.25 12.69 1.48
CA ARG A 178 16.43 12.67 2.94
C ARG A 178 16.86 11.30 3.45
N TYR A 179 16.29 10.22 2.90
CA TYR A 179 16.49 8.87 3.43
C TYR A 179 17.46 8.01 2.62
N PHE A 180 17.73 8.34 1.34
CA PHE A 180 18.47 7.46 0.42
C PHE A 180 19.49 8.15 -0.50
N GLY A 181 19.70 9.48 -0.35
CA GLY A 181 20.62 10.28 -1.17
C GLY A 181 21.77 10.92 -0.40
#